data_AF-A0A9R0SDZ7-F1
#
_entry.id   AF-A0A9R0SDZ7-F1
#
_cell.length_a   1.000
_cell.length_b   1.000
_cell.length_c   1.000
_cell.angle_alpha   90.00
_cell.angle_beta   90.00
_cell.angle_gamma   90.00
#
_symmetry.space_group_name_H-M   'P 1'
#
loop_
_entity.id
_entity.type
_entity.pdbx_description
1 polymer ?
#
loop_
_entity_poly.entity_id
_entity_poly.type
_entity_poly.pdbx_seq_one_letter_code
_entity_poly.pdbx_strand_id
1 'polypeptide(L)'
;MRAASVSSSWRSAYTSLCSQLKLYKRPQTPCLLYTSESAGENVACLYSLAEKRVYNLTLPDPPIRNRYLIGSSHGWLVTADDKSE
;
A
#
# COMPACT_ATOMS: atom_id res chain seq x y z
N MET A 1 11.51 9.18 -1.37
CA MET A 1 12.23 8.75 -0.16
C MET A 1 12.18 7.22 -0.09
N ARG A 2 13.30 6.51 0.12
CA ARG A 2 13.28 5.03 0.18
C ARG A 2 12.94 4.61 1.62
N ALA A 3 11.96 3.73 1.84
CA ALA A 3 11.52 3.32 3.18
C ALA A 3 12.66 2.90 4.14
N ALA A 4 13.76 2.37 3.61
CA ALA A 4 14.97 1.99 4.35
C ALA A 4 15.83 3.16 4.89
N SER A 5 15.46 4.43 4.61
CA SER A 5 16.13 5.61 5.14
C SER A 5 15.40 6.24 6.34
N VAL A 6 14.26 5.70 6.75
CA VAL A 6 13.42 6.27 7.83
C VAL A 6 13.99 5.92 9.21
N SER A 7 14.34 4.65 9.45
CA SER A 7 14.96 4.19 10.70
C SER A 7 15.73 2.87 10.49
N SER A 8 16.57 2.50 11.46
CA SER A 8 17.28 1.20 11.47
C SER A 8 16.31 0.01 11.51
N SER A 9 15.20 0.14 12.23
CA SER A 9 14.13 -0.87 12.29
C SER A 9 13.49 -1.09 10.91
N TRP A 10 13.07 -0.01 10.24
CA TRP A 10 12.48 -0.07 8.90
C TRP A 10 13.46 -0.60 7.85
N ARG A 11 14.74 -0.24 7.96
CA ARG A 11 15.80 -0.80 7.12
C ARG A 11 15.91 -2.30 7.31
N SER A 12 15.93 -2.78 8.55
CA SER A 12 16.07 -4.21 8.87
C SER A 12 14.91 -5.03 8.32
N ALA A 13 13.67 -4.59 8.56
CA ALA A 13 12.46 -5.21 8.01
C ALA A 13 12.47 -5.25 6.48
N TYR A 14 12.84 -4.14 5.83
CA TYR A 14 12.99 -4.08 4.37
C TYR A 14 14.03 -5.08 3.86
N THR A 15 15.22 -5.14 4.46
CA THR A 15 16.29 -6.04 4.02
C THR A 15 15.95 -7.52 4.22
N SER A 16 15.33 -7.89 5.35
CA SER A 16 14.85 -9.26 5.59
C SER A 16 13.81 -9.67 4.56
N LEU A 17 12.86 -8.78 4.25
CA LEU A 17 11.81 -9.04 3.28
C LEU A 17 12.35 -9.17 1.85
N CYS A 18 13.23 -8.26 1.43
CA CYS A 18 13.85 -8.31 0.10
C CYS A 18 14.73 -9.55 -0.11
N SER A 19 15.46 -9.96 0.93
CA SER A 19 16.36 -11.12 0.86
C SER A 19 15.60 -12.45 0.88
N GLN A 20 14.57 -12.59 1.73
CA GLN A 20 13.81 -13.82 1.85
C GLN A 20 12.82 -14.05 0.71
N LEU A 21 12.12 -13.00 0.25
CA LEU A 21 11.01 -13.22 -0.66
C LEU A 21 11.44 -13.39 -2.12
N LYS A 22 12.54 -12.79 -2.60
CA LYS A 22 12.94 -12.75 -4.04
C LYS A 22 11.85 -12.31 -5.04
N LEU A 23 10.60 -12.10 -4.59
CA LEU A 23 9.40 -11.77 -5.37
C LEU A 23 9.49 -10.37 -5.98
N TYR A 24 10.30 -9.49 -5.39
CA TYR A 24 10.43 -8.08 -5.77
C TYR A 24 11.22 -7.82 -7.06
N LYS A 25 11.84 -8.85 -7.66
CA LYS A 25 12.59 -8.70 -8.91
C LYS A 25 11.79 -8.99 -10.18
N ARG A 26 10.54 -9.43 -10.05
CA ARG A 26 9.70 -9.66 -11.22
C ARG A 26 9.02 -8.34 -11.61
N PRO A 27 9.15 -7.88 -12.86
CA PRO A 27 8.31 -6.79 -13.37
C PRO A 27 6.85 -7.21 -13.21
N GLN A 28 6.12 -6.52 -12.33
CA GLN A 28 4.67 -6.68 -12.21
C GLN A 28 4.01 -5.52 -12.92
N THR A 29 2.95 -5.82 -13.67
CA THR A 29 2.11 -4.78 -14.26
C THR A 29 1.55 -3.91 -13.14
N PRO A 30 1.63 -2.58 -13.24
CA PRO A 30 1.14 -1.72 -12.16
C PRO A 30 -0.36 -1.89 -11.94
N CYS A 31 -0.78 -1.72 -10.68
CA CYS A 31 -2.18 -1.65 -10.30
C CYS A 31 -2.48 -0.23 -9.78
N LEU A 32 -3.70 0.25 -10.00
CA LEU A 32 -4.18 1.53 -9.48
C LEU A 32 -5.00 1.29 -8.22
N LEU A 33 -4.57 1.85 -7.09
CA LEU A 33 -5.36 1.87 -5.87
C LEU A 33 -6.09 3.22 -5.75
N TYR A 34 -7.40 3.19 -5.52
CA TYR A 34 -8.23 4.39 -5.38
C TYR A 34 -9.41 4.13 -4.44
N THR A 35 -10.09 5.20 -4.04
CA THR A 35 -11.35 5.16 -3.30
C THR A 35 -12.47 5.69 -4.18
N SER A 36 -13.69 5.19 -3.96
CA SER A 36 -14.87 5.63 -4.70
C SER A 36 -16.03 5.85 -3.72
N GLU A 37 -16.75 6.96 -3.88
CA GLU A 37 -17.94 7.27 -3.07
C GLU A 37 -19.00 6.16 -3.17
N SER A 38 -19.09 5.50 -4.32
CA SER A 38 -20.04 4.42 -4.57
C SER A 38 -19.65 3.07 -3.94
N ALA A 39 -18.40 2.88 -3.52
CA ALA A 39 -17.90 1.60 -3.01
C ALA A 39 -18.09 1.43 -1.49
N GLY A 40 -18.40 2.52 -0.77
CA GLY A 40 -18.52 2.56 0.68
C GLY A 40 -17.28 3.14 1.37
N GLU A 41 -17.43 3.57 2.63
CA GLU A 41 -16.40 4.35 3.33
C GLU A 41 -15.09 3.59 3.55
N ASN A 42 -15.19 2.32 3.91
CA ASN A 42 -14.07 1.45 4.28
C ASN A 42 -13.60 0.55 3.12
N VAL A 43 -13.97 0.87 1.89
CA VAL A 43 -13.58 0.07 0.72
C VAL A 43 -12.56 0.83 -0.12
N ALA A 44 -11.42 0.19 -0.36
CA ALA A 44 -10.49 0.61 -1.40
C ALA A 44 -10.64 -0.28 -2.63
N CYS A 45 -10.57 0.34 -3.80
CA CYS A 45 -10.62 -0.34 -5.08
C CYS A 45 -9.20 -0.47 -5.64
N LEU A 46 -8.83 -1.68 -6.04
CA LEU A 46 -7.57 -1.98 -6.71
C LEU A 46 -7.87 -2.43 -8.14
N TYR A 47 -7.54 -1.58 -9.12
CA TYR A 47 -7.65 -1.93 -10.53
C TYR A 47 -6.36 -2.54 -11.05
N SER A 48 -6.42 -3.81 -11.46
CA SER A 48 -5.32 -4.51 -12.11
C SER A 48 -5.32 -4.22 -13.60
N LEU A 49 -4.25 -3.58 -14.11
CA LEU A 49 -4.10 -3.33 -15.54
C LEU A 49 -3.85 -4.61 -16.34
N ALA A 50 -3.21 -5.62 -15.73
CA ALA A 50 -2.96 -6.91 -16.38
C ALA A 50 -4.27 -7.66 -16.66
N GLU A 51 -5.18 -7.63 -15.69
CA GLU A 51 -6.42 -8.40 -15.73
C GLU A 51 -7.63 -7.58 -16.17
N LYS A 52 -7.46 -6.25 -16.28
CA LYS A 52 -8.53 -5.29 -16.58
C LYS A 52 -9.71 -5.42 -15.63
N ARG A 53 -9.42 -5.66 -14.36
CA ARG A 53 -10.41 -5.99 -13.33
C ARG A 53 -10.23 -5.13 -12.07
N VAL A 54 -11.35 -4.77 -11.45
CA VAL A 54 -11.39 -4.13 -10.13
C VAL A 54 -11.54 -5.19 -9.03
N TYR A 55 -10.71 -5.06 -7.99
CA TYR A 55 -10.79 -5.79 -6.74
C TYR A 55 -11.21 -4.82 -5.63
N ASN A 56 -12.24 -5.18 -4.86
CA ASN A 56 -12.68 -4.39 -3.71
C ASN A 56 -12.06 -4.96 -2.44
N LEU A 57 -11.38 -4.10 -1.69
CA LEU A 57 -10.66 -4.44 -0.47
C LEU A 57 -11.32 -3.71 0.69
N THR A 58 -11.86 -4.46 1.64
CA THR A 58 -12.33 -3.89 2.91
C THR A 58 -11.13 -3.58 3.79
N LEU A 59 -11.02 -2.33 4.22
CA LEU A 59 -9.94 -1.83 5.05
C LEU A 59 -10.43 -1.58 6.49
N PRO A 60 -9.52 -1.64 7.48
CA PRO A 60 -9.87 -1.32 8.86
C PRO A 60 -10.16 0.18 9.04
N ASP A 61 -10.86 0.51 10.12
CA ASP A 61 -11.01 1.91 10.55
C ASP A 61 -9.66 2.52 10.97
N PRO A 62 -9.49 3.85 10.87
CA PRO A 62 -10.41 4.79 10.21
C PRO A 62 -10.39 4.61 8.67
N PRO A 63 -11.46 5.02 7.95
CA PRO A 63 -11.54 4.94 6.50
C PRO A 63 -10.29 5.46 5.80
N ILE A 64 -9.76 4.74 4.79
CA ILE A 64 -8.51 5.14 4.11
C ILE A 64 -8.57 6.54 3.49
N ARG A 65 -9.76 6.97 3.07
CA ARG A 65 -10.03 8.32 2.53
C ARG A 65 -9.84 9.44 3.56
N ASN A 66 -9.87 9.11 4.85
CA ASN A 66 -9.62 10.03 5.96
C ASN A 66 -8.17 9.94 6.45
N ARG A 67 -7.31 9.16 5.79
CA ARG A 67 -5.90 8.99 6.15
C ARG A 67 -5.00 9.82 5.23
N TYR A 68 -3.87 10.26 5.76
CA TYR A 68 -2.79 10.88 5.00
C TYR A 68 -1.96 9.81 4.28
N LEU A 69 -1.85 9.93 2.95
CA LEU A 69 -1.00 9.07 2.12
C LEU A 69 0.44 9.57 2.17
N ILE A 70 1.30 8.87 2.93
CA ILE A 70 2.72 9.25 3.08
C ILE A 70 3.54 8.77 1.88
N GLY A 71 3.22 7.59 1.35
CA GLY A 71 3.86 7.08 0.15
C GLY A 71 3.64 5.60 -0.09
N SER A 72 4.13 5.12 -1.22
CA SER A 72 4.08 3.70 -1.61
C SER A 72 5.44 3.20 -2.06
N SER A 73 5.73 1.92 -1.79
CA SER A 73 6.96 1.29 -2.23
C SER A 73 6.84 -0.24 -2.18
N HIS A 74 7.25 -0.93 -3.24
CA HIS A 74 7.35 -2.40 -3.26
C HIS A 74 6.06 -3.11 -2.80
N GLY A 75 4.90 -2.65 -3.25
CA GLY A 75 3.59 -3.21 -2.86
C GLY A 75 3.08 -2.78 -1.48
N TRP A 76 3.87 -2.01 -0.72
CA TRP A 76 3.42 -1.38 0.52
C TRP A 76 2.85 0.00 0.27
N LEU A 77 1.82 0.34 1.02
CA LEU A 77 1.27 1.67 1.15
C LEU A 77 1.38 2.11 2.60
N VAL A 78 1.98 3.29 2.81
CA VAL A 78 2.11 3.88 4.14
C VAL A 78 1.08 5.00 4.27
N THR A 79 0.21 4.86 5.25
CA THR A 79 -0.81 5.84 5.60
C THR A 79 -0.69 6.21 7.07
N ALA A 80 -0.97 7.46 7.42
CA ALA A 80 -1.16 7.89 8.80
C ALA A 80 -2.59 8.41 9.00
N ASP A 81 -3.11 8.25 10.19
CA ASP A 81 -4.40 8.83 10.60
C ASP A 81 -4.18 9.86 11.71
N ASP A 82 -5.24 10.54 12.12
CA ASP A 82 -5.19 11.56 13.18
C ASP A 82 -4.82 10.97 14.57
N LYS A 83 -4.79 9.64 14.72
CA LYS A 83 -4.38 8.97 15.96
C LYS A 83 -2.89 8.60 15.97
N SER A 84 -2.20 8.83 14.86
CA SER A 84 -0.78 8.51 14.71
C SER A 84 0.05 9.63 15.34
N GLU A 85 0.57 9.40 16.55
CA GLU A 85 1.49 10.31 17.29
C GLU A 85 2.91 10.37 16.70
#